data_AF-A0A0F9DZ46-F1
#
_entry.id   AF-A0A0F9DZ46-F1
#
_cell.length_a   1.000
_cell.length_b   1.000
_cell.length_c   1.000
_cell.angle_alpha   90.00
_cell.angle_beta   90.00
_cell.angle_gamma   90.00
#
_symmetry.space_group_name_H-M   'P 1'
#
loop_
_entity.id
_entity.type
_entity.pdbx_description
1 polymer ?
#
loop_
_entity_poly.entity_id
_entity_poly.type
_entity_poly.pdbx_seq_one_letter_code
_entity_poly.pdbx_strand_id
1 'polypeptide(L)'
;MITSRILNKLRNWMCSKAWVYKTNQKYILGDSPEKYRIFIDRGSDILFTAHLDTVLTPKYIKSTKKNVWAVGLDDRLGCDVATVLGEELGADVLLCDHEESGKSTAYHHDLKEYNWIAEFDREGDDVVTYDLDSYAFNQVLLKYWNIGFGSYSDIADLPTTACCFNLGIGYQHAHSKDSYVDLKILKSQIEKFMVFYEKYSTVKFVA
;
A
#
# COMPACT_ATOMS: atom_id res chain seq x y z
N MET A 1 -11.13 7.29 14.95
CA MET A 1 -11.42 6.82 13.58
C MET A 1 -10.11 6.51 12.88
N ILE A 2 -10.03 5.39 12.14
CA ILE A 2 -8.80 4.88 11.50
C ILE A 2 -8.15 5.93 10.60
N THR A 3 -8.94 6.63 9.77
CA THR A 3 -8.44 7.70 8.91
C THR A 3 -7.71 8.82 9.66
N SER A 4 -8.12 9.14 10.90
CA SER A 4 -7.40 10.11 11.72
C SER A 4 -6.05 9.58 12.20
N ARG A 5 -5.92 8.28 12.46
CA ARG A 5 -4.64 7.65 12.83
C ARG A 5 -3.67 7.66 11.66
N ILE A 6 -4.14 7.35 10.45
CA ILE A 6 -3.37 7.47 9.20
C ILE A 6 -2.83 8.91 9.11
N LEU A 7 -3.69 9.92 8.99
CA LEU A 7 -3.22 11.31 8.78
C LEU A 7 -2.32 11.87 9.90
N ASN A 8 -2.48 11.40 11.14
CA ASN A 8 -1.60 11.79 12.25
C ASN A 8 -0.18 11.20 12.11
N LYS A 9 -0.04 10.01 11.53
CA LYS A 9 1.24 9.35 11.29
C LYS A 9 1.87 9.74 9.96
N LEU A 10 1.12 10.24 8.98
CA LEU A 10 1.64 10.66 7.66
C LEU A 10 2.89 11.55 7.75
N ARG A 11 2.96 12.48 8.70
CA ARG A 11 4.15 13.34 8.89
C ARG A 11 5.42 12.56 9.19
N ASN A 12 5.32 11.41 9.86
CA ASN A 12 6.44 10.53 10.15
C ASN A 12 6.95 9.82 8.90
N TRP A 13 6.09 9.63 7.89
CA TRP A 13 6.43 9.05 6.60
C TRP A 13 7.02 10.07 5.63
N MET A 14 6.79 11.37 5.86
CA MET A 14 7.39 12.48 5.09
C MET A 14 8.87 12.75 5.46
N CYS A 15 9.58 11.74 5.93
CA CYS A 15 11.00 11.83 6.28
C CYS A 15 11.87 11.19 5.18
N SER A 16 13.19 11.21 5.36
CA SER A 16 14.08 10.55 4.42
C SER A 16 13.97 9.03 4.52
N LYS A 17 14.15 8.34 3.39
CA LYS A 17 14.18 6.87 3.34
C LYS A 17 15.17 6.26 4.34
N ALA A 18 16.35 6.87 4.48
CA ALA A 18 17.35 6.47 5.47
C ALA A 18 16.84 6.55 6.91
N TRP A 19 16.00 7.55 7.24
CA TRP A 19 15.36 7.64 8.54
C TRP A 19 14.32 6.54 8.75
N VAL A 20 13.50 6.24 7.74
CA VAL A 20 12.51 5.16 7.81
C VAL A 20 13.18 3.82 8.11
N TYR A 21 14.26 3.49 7.40
CA TYR A 21 15.03 2.27 7.67
C TYR A 21 15.63 2.29 9.09
N LYS A 22 16.23 3.42 9.50
CA LYS A 22 16.77 3.55 10.86
C LYS A 22 15.73 3.29 11.95
N THR A 23 14.51 3.81 11.81
CA THR A 23 13.44 3.61 12.81
C THR A 23 12.82 2.23 12.77
N ASN A 24 12.99 1.49 11.66
CA ASN A 24 12.45 0.15 11.46
C ASN A 24 13.54 -0.93 11.40
N GLN A 25 14.73 -0.67 11.95
CA GLN A 25 15.91 -1.55 11.79
C GLN A 25 15.65 -3.02 12.12
N LYS A 26 14.81 -3.31 13.12
CA LYS A 26 14.48 -4.68 13.54
C LYS A 26 13.56 -5.45 12.57
N TYR A 27 12.96 -4.74 11.62
CA TYR A 27 12.05 -5.29 10.61
C TYR A 27 12.68 -5.34 9.21
N ILE A 28 13.92 -4.86 9.06
CA ILE A 28 14.59 -4.87 7.76
C ILE A 28 14.99 -6.29 7.39
N LEU A 29 14.66 -6.67 6.16
CA LEU A 29 15.17 -7.86 5.49
C LEU A 29 16.10 -7.45 4.35
N GLY A 30 17.02 -8.35 3.96
CA GLY A 30 18.00 -8.12 2.89
C GLY A 30 19.42 -7.89 3.40
N ASP A 31 20.41 -8.25 2.59
CA ASP A 31 21.84 -8.17 2.89
C ASP A 31 22.52 -6.96 2.22
N SER A 32 21.81 -6.24 1.37
CA SER A 32 22.29 -5.04 0.68
C SER A 32 21.14 -4.05 0.42
N PRO A 33 21.45 -2.75 0.23
CA PRO A 33 20.44 -1.72 -0.02
C PRO A 33 19.46 -2.03 -1.15
N GLU A 34 19.95 -2.63 -2.25
CA GLU A 34 19.14 -3.03 -3.41
C GLU A 34 18.15 -4.17 -3.12
N LYS A 35 18.20 -4.77 -1.92
CA LYS A 35 17.32 -5.85 -1.48
C LYS A 35 16.61 -5.51 -0.17
N TYR A 36 16.84 -4.30 0.35
CA TYR A 36 16.23 -3.87 1.59
C TYR A 36 14.72 -3.71 1.41
N ARG A 37 14.00 -4.29 2.37
CA ARG A 37 12.56 -4.16 2.52
C ARG A 37 12.22 -4.29 3.99
N ILE A 38 11.10 -3.72 4.41
CA ILE A 38 10.61 -3.81 5.78
C ILE A 38 9.51 -4.86 5.83
N PHE A 39 9.64 -5.87 6.69
CA PHE A 39 8.61 -6.87 6.90
C PHE A 39 8.19 -6.93 8.36
N ILE A 40 6.89 -6.80 8.59
CA ILE A 40 6.27 -6.92 9.91
C ILE A 40 5.35 -8.14 9.88
N ASP A 41 5.90 -9.26 10.34
CA ASP A 41 5.18 -10.53 10.51
C ASP A 41 4.29 -10.48 11.75
N ARG A 42 2.99 -10.70 11.56
CA ARG A 42 1.98 -10.86 12.60
C ARG A 42 1.34 -12.25 12.57
N GLY A 43 1.82 -13.13 11.70
CA GLY A 43 1.27 -14.47 11.52
C GLY A 43 -0.08 -14.49 10.80
N SER A 44 -0.41 -13.44 10.03
CA SER A 44 -1.71 -13.31 9.36
C SER A 44 -1.75 -14.01 7.99
N ASP A 45 -2.92 -14.43 7.55
CA ASP A 45 -3.14 -14.95 6.18
C ASP A 45 -3.38 -13.84 5.15
N ILE A 46 -3.34 -12.57 5.57
CA ILE A 46 -3.43 -11.38 4.72
C ILE A 46 -2.12 -10.58 4.75
N LEU A 47 -1.67 -10.12 3.58
CA LEU A 47 -0.54 -9.21 3.40
C LEU A 47 -0.99 -7.85 2.87
N PHE A 48 -0.45 -6.79 3.47
CA PHE A 48 -0.52 -5.43 2.97
C PHE A 48 0.84 -4.97 2.46
N THR A 49 0.88 -4.34 1.28
CA THR A 49 2.11 -3.86 0.65
C THR A 49 2.04 -2.42 0.16
N ALA A 50 3.21 -1.80 0.01
CA ALA A 50 3.46 -0.41 -0.38
C ALA A 50 4.96 -0.22 -0.65
N HIS A 51 5.40 0.88 -1.27
CA HIS A 51 6.83 1.17 -1.49
C HIS A 51 7.37 2.41 -0.77
N LEU A 52 8.67 2.36 -0.49
CA LEU A 52 9.38 3.38 0.28
C LEU A 52 10.10 4.41 -0.58
N ASP A 53 10.38 4.15 -1.85
CA ASP A 53 10.92 5.17 -2.73
C ASP A 53 9.83 6.13 -3.20
N THR A 54 10.28 7.22 -3.83
CA THR A 54 9.40 8.30 -4.29
C THR A 54 10.14 9.03 -5.40
N VAL A 55 9.49 9.39 -6.50
CA VAL A 55 10.12 10.24 -7.55
C VAL A 55 10.66 11.55 -7.00
N LEU A 56 9.91 12.19 -6.09
CA LEU A 56 10.25 13.49 -5.51
C LEU A 56 10.47 13.37 -4.01
N THR A 57 11.40 14.17 -3.46
CA THR A 57 11.70 14.17 -2.02
C THR A 57 10.43 14.39 -1.19
N PRO A 58 10.08 13.45 -0.29
CA PRO A 58 8.87 13.52 0.51
C PRO A 58 8.83 14.78 1.37
N LYS A 59 7.69 15.47 1.37
CA LYS A 59 7.55 16.71 2.15
C LYS A 59 6.10 17.03 2.42
N TYR A 60 5.75 17.12 3.70
CA TYR A 60 4.47 17.69 4.10
C TYR A 60 4.42 19.21 3.79
N ILE A 61 3.33 19.67 3.15
CA ILE A 61 3.14 21.08 2.79
C ILE A 61 2.11 21.72 3.73
N LYS A 62 0.85 21.30 3.68
CA LYS A 62 -0.25 21.90 4.46
C LYS A 62 -1.43 20.94 4.58
N SER A 63 -2.33 21.20 5.54
CA SER A 63 -3.62 20.51 5.64
C SER A 63 -4.75 21.52 5.74
N THR A 64 -5.90 21.11 5.23
CA THR A 64 -7.19 21.79 5.33
C THR A 64 -8.23 20.78 5.79
N LYS A 65 -9.49 21.23 5.97
CA LYS A 65 -10.60 20.31 6.29
C LYS A 65 -10.90 19.28 5.19
N LYS A 66 -10.47 19.54 3.95
CA LYS A 66 -10.79 18.71 2.78
C LYS A 66 -9.57 17.94 2.26
N ASN A 67 -8.40 18.57 2.26
CA ASN A 67 -7.21 18.04 1.61
C ASN A 67 -5.97 18.13 2.50
N VAL A 68 -5.04 17.19 2.33
CA VAL A 68 -3.66 17.26 2.83
C VAL A 68 -2.71 17.33 1.65
N TRP A 69 -1.93 18.39 1.55
CA TRP A 69 -0.94 18.59 0.50
C TRP A 69 0.42 18.13 0.99
N ALA A 70 1.05 17.24 0.24
CA ALA A 70 2.38 16.73 0.52
C ALA A 70 2.99 16.18 -0.78
N VAL A 71 4.31 16.25 -0.91
CA VAL A 71 5.08 15.65 -2.01
C VAL A 71 5.48 14.22 -1.62
N GLY A 72 5.53 13.32 -2.60
CA GLY A 72 5.89 11.91 -2.37
C GLY A 72 4.77 11.13 -1.68
N LEU A 73 3.50 11.46 -1.97
CA LEU A 73 2.36 10.69 -1.47
C LEU A 73 2.31 9.28 -2.07
N ASP A 74 2.80 9.18 -3.31
CA ASP A 74 3.26 7.99 -3.99
C ASP A 74 4.72 7.72 -3.56
N ASP A 75 4.99 6.78 -2.64
CA ASP A 75 4.00 5.97 -1.90
C ASP A 75 4.10 6.06 -0.36
N ARG A 76 4.42 7.25 0.15
CA ARG A 76 4.42 7.46 1.60
C ARG A 76 3.03 7.40 2.23
N LEU A 77 1.97 7.67 1.47
CA LEU A 77 0.61 7.48 1.98
C LEU A 77 0.28 5.99 2.06
N GLY A 78 0.63 5.17 1.07
CA GLY A 78 0.45 3.73 1.09
C GLY A 78 1.19 3.07 2.24
N CYS A 79 2.45 3.46 2.49
CA CYS A 79 3.20 3.01 3.65
C CYS A 79 2.46 3.25 4.98
N ASP A 80 1.84 4.41 5.12
CA ASP A 80 1.10 4.80 6.31
C ASP A 80 -0.22 4.02 6.44
N VAL A 81 -0.96 3.89 5.34
CA VAL A 81 -2.19 3.10 5.25
C VAL A 81 -1.91 1.64 5.57
N ALA A 82 -0.94 1.01 4.91
CA ALA A 82 -0.54 -0.37 5.11
C ALA A 82 -0.15 -0.63 6.58
N THR A 83 0.67 0.26 7.15
CA THR A 83 1.13 0.11 8.54
C THR A 83 -0.02 0.28 9.54
N VAL A 84 -0.87 1.29 9.38
CA VAL A 84 -2.00 1.53 10.31
C VAL A 84 -3.06 0.45 10.19
N LEU A 85 -3.40 0.02 8.97
CA LEU A 85 -4.35 -1.06 8.77
C LEU A 85 -3.78 -2.40 9.23
N GLY A 86 -2.49 -2.68 8.99
CA GLY A 86 -1.83 -3.89 9.49
C GLY A 86 -1.82 -3.95 11.02
N GLU A 87 -1.59 -2.82 11.69
CA GLU A 87 -1.76 -2.72 13.15
C GLU A 87 -3.20 -2.96 13.60
N GLU A 88 -4.19 -2.41 12.90
CA GLU A 88 -5.60 -2.47 13.29
C GLU A 88 -6.22 -3.85 13.05
N LEU A 89 -5.86 -4.48 11.93
CA LEU A 89 -6.47 -5.71 11.43
C LEU A 89 -5.63 -6.95 11.72
N GLY A 90 -4.41 -6.77 12.22
CA GLY A 90 -3.47 -7.86 12.46
C GLY A 90 -2.81 -8.41 11.19
N ALA A 91 -2.94 -7.74 10.05
CA ALA A 91 -2.35 -8.17 8.79
C ALA A 91 -0.82 -8.06 8.78
N ASP A 92 -0.15 -8.92 8.02
CA ASP A 92 1.27 -8.79 7.77
C ASP A 92 1.51 -7.56 6.88
N VAL A 93 2.66 -6.91 7.02
CA VAL A 93 3.00 -5.71 6.23
C VAL A 93 4.37 -5.88 5.60
N LEU A 94 4.44 -5.69 4.29
CA LEU A 94 5.66 -5.62 3.50
C LEU A 94 5.80 -4.20 2.94
N LEU A 95 6.90 -3.51 3.21
CA LEU A 95 7.22 -2.24 2.56
C LEU A 95 8.43 -2.45 1.66
N CYS A 96 8.20 -2.31 0.36
CA CYS A 96 9.15 -2.47 -0.71
C CYS A 96 9.95 -1.17 -0.94
N ASP A 97 10.80 -1.20 -1.95
CA ASP A 97 11.68 -0.12 -2.37
C ASP A 97 12.04 -0.37 -3.83
N HIS A 98 12.49 0.68 -4.52
CA HIS A 98 12.88 0.70 -5.93
C HIS A 98 11.74 0.47 -6.94
N GLU A 99 10.47 0.61 -6.54
CA GLU A 99 9.28 0.52 -7.40
C GLU A 99 9.34 1.57 -8.51
N GLU A 100 9.67 2.82 -8.15
CA GLU A 100 9.66 3.99 -9.04
C GLU A 100 10.73 3.91 -10.15
N SER A 101 11.61 2.90 -10.04
CA SER A 101 12.66 2.58 -11.01
C SER A 101 12.42 1.26 -11.77
N GLY A 102 11.27 0.60 -11.53
CA GLY A 102 10.91 -0.70 -12.09
C GLY A 102 11.79 -1.84 -11.60
N LYS A 103 12.30 -1.75 -10.35
CA LYS A 103 13.24 -2.71 -9.76
C LYS A 103 12.79 -3.10 -8.34
N SER A 104 11.50 -3.35 -8.17
CA SER A 104 10.92 -3.58 -6.86
C SER A 104 11.68 -4.65 -6.06
N THR A 105 11.93 -4.35 -4.79
CA THR A 105 12.48 -5.32 -3.83
C THR A 105 11.46 -6.39 -3.41
N ALA A 106 10.20 -6.29 -3.84
CA ALA A 106 9.18 -7.31 -3.69
C ALA A 106 9.65 -8.68 -4.22
N TYR A 107 10.37 -8.68 -5.35
CA TYR A 107 10.95 -9.87 -5.98
C TYR A 107 11.85 -10.69 -5.02
N HIS A 108 12.45 -10.04 -4.02
CA HIS A 108 13.34 -10.69 -3.07
C HIS A 108 12.62 -11.25 -1.84
N HIS A 109 11.32 -11.03 -1.71
CA HIS A 109 10.56 -11.49 -0.56
C HIS A 109 10.11 -12.94 -0.72
N ASP A 110 10.47 -13.77 0.26
CA ASP A 110 10.00 -15.15 0.34
C ASP A 110 8.60 -15.14 0.99
N LEU A 111 7.58 -15.41 0.19
CA LEU A 111 6.19 -15.32 0.60
C LEU A 111 5.70 -16.67 1.11
N LYS A 112 5.01 -16.65 2.25
CA LYS A 112 4.06 -17.72 2.56
C LYS A 112 2.81 -17.59 1.69
N GLU A 113 2.00 -18.63 1.71
CA GLU A 113 0.70 -18.66 1.03
C GLU A 113 -0.32 -17.76 1.75
N TYR A 114 -0.57 -16.56 1.21
CA TYR A 114 -1.62 -15.66 1.68
C TYR A 114 -2.98 -16.00 1.06
N ASN A 115 -4.06 -15.60 1.72
CA ASN A 115 -5.43 -15.66 1.21
C ASN A 115 -5.63 -14.69 0.05
N TRP A 116 -5.07 -13.49 0.18
CA TRP A 116 -4.99 -12.45 -0.85
C TRP A 116 -4.07 -11.33 -0.35
N ILE A 117 -3.62 -10.49 -1.27
CA ILE A 117 -2.68 -9.40 -1.00
C ILE A 117 -3.30 -8.08 -1.45
N ALA A 118 -3.19 -7.05 -0.62
CA ALA A 118 -3.61 -5.70 -0.97
C ALA A 118 -2.43 -4.74 -0.96
N GLU A 119 -2.29 -3.98 -2.03
CA GLU A 119 -1.33 -2.90 -2.17
C GLU A 119 -2.03 -1.55 -2.07
N PHE A 120 -1.33 -0.57 -1.53
CA PHE A 120 -1.87 0.78 -1.29
C PHE A 120 -1.07 1.85 -2.04
N ASP A 121 -0.69 1.57 -3.28
CA ASP A 121 0.17 2.40 -4.13
C ASP A 121 -0.62 2.87 -5.36
N ARG A 122 -1.81 3.44 -5.14
CA ARG A 122 -2.65 3.89 -6.25
C ARG A 122 -3.34 5.21 -6.00
N GLU A 123 -3.25 6.07 -7.01
CA GLU A 123 -3.98 7.32 -7.10
C GLU A 123 -5.48 7.06 -7.25
N GLY A 124 -6.33 7.91 -6.66
CA GLY A 124 -7.77 7.86 -6.90
C GLY A 124 -8.51 6.84 -6.03
N ASP A 125 -9.53 6.20 -6.59
CA ASP A 125 -10.51 5.40 -5.86
C ASP A 125 -10.90 4.08 -6.55
N ASP A 126 -10.21 3.71 -7.63
CA ASP A 126 -10.37 2.44 -8.35
C ASP A 126 -9.40 1.37 -7.81
N VAL A 127 -9.41 0.20 -8.45
CA VAL A 127 -8.54 -0.92 -8.12
C VAL A 127 -7.92 -1.53 -9.38
N VAL A 128 -6.68 -2.00 -9.31
CA VAL A 128 -6.02 -2.74 -10.41
C VAL A 128 -5.40 -4.02 -9.90
N THR A 129 -5.44 -5.08 -10.71
CA THR A 129 -4.99 -6.42 -10.32
C THR A 129 -3.72 -6.88 -11.04
N TYR A 130 -3.30 -6.21 -12.12
CA TYR A 130 -2.12 -6.57 -12.92
C TYR A 130 -2.09 -8.05 -13.33
N ASP A 131 -3.25 -8.60 -13.72
CA ASP A 131 -3.45 -10.02 -14.07
C ASP A 131 -3.21 -11.02 -12.91
N LEU A 132 -3.06 -10.55 -11.68
CA LEU A 132 -2.98 -11.36 -10.46
C LEU A 132 -4.37 -11.54 -9.85
N ASP A 133 -5.35 -11.88 -10.68
CA ASP A 133 -6.73 -12.11 -10.26
C ASP A 133 -7.30 -13.40 -10.80
N SER A 134 -8.46 -13.76 -10.25
CA SER A 134 -9.32 -14.80 -10.80
C SER A 134 -10.71 -14.24 -11.04
N TYR A 135 -11.51 -14.94 -11.84
CA TYR A 135 -12.90 -14.57 -12.06
C TYR A 135 -13.67 -14.36 -10.74
N ALA A 136 -13.52 -15.29 -9.78
CA ALA A 136 -14.18 -15.18 -8.48
C ALA A 136 -13.72 -13.95 -7.69
N PHE A 137 -12.43 -13.62 -7.75
CA PHE A 137 -11.89 -12.45 -7.09
C PHE A 137 -12.40 -11.14 -7.71
N ASN A 138 -12.41 -11.05 -9.04
CA ASN A 138 -12.98 -9.90 -9.75
C ASN A 138 -14.47 -9.70 -9.41
N GLN A 139 -15.25 -10.77 -9.28
CA GLN A 139 -16.66 -10.65 -8.86
C GLN A 139 -16.83 -10.09 -7.44
N VAL A 140 -15.87 -10.28 -6.54
CA VAL A 140 -15.96 -9.66 -5.20
C VAL A 140 -15.46 -8.24 -5.20
N LEU A 141 -14.40 -7.91 -5.95
CA LEU A 141 -13.87 -6.53 -6.07
C LEU A 141 -14.91 -5.58 -6.68
N LEU A 142 -15.62 -6.01 -7.75
CA LEU A 142 -16.64 -5.22 -8.44
C LEU A 142 -17.85 -4.83 -7.56
N LYS A 143 -17.98 -5.41 -6.36
CA LYS A 143 -19.01 -4.99 -5.39
C LYS A 143 -18.62 -3.71 -4.64
N TYR A 144 -17.36 -3.31 -4.66
CA TYR A 144 -16.81 -2.21 -3.86
C TYR A 144 -16.13 -1.12 -4.70
N TRP A 145 -15.46 -1.53 -5.79
CA TRP A 145 -14.63 -0.66 -6.62
C TRP A 145 -14.81 -0.93 -8.11
N ASN A 146 -14.52 0.09 -8.91
CA ASN A 146 -14.32 -0.10 -10.35
C ASN A 146 -12.93 -0.70 -10.56
N ILE A 147 -12.84 -1.68 -11.46
CA ILE A 147 -11.54 -2.23 -11.86
C ILE A 147 -11.00 -1.36 -13.00
N GLY A 148 -9.84 -0.76 -12.76
CA GLY A 148 -9.14 0.11 -13.69
C GLY A 148 -8.12 -0.62 -14.54
N PHE A 149 -7.22 0.16 -15.14
CA PHE A 149 -6.04 -0.31 -15.85
C PHE A 149 -4.79 0.32 -15.24
N GLY A 150 -3.68 -0.41 -15.21
CA GLY A 150 -2.39 0.02 -14.68
C GLY A 150 -1.25 -0.67 -15.42
N SER A 151 -0.05 -0.10 -15.34
CA SER A 151 1.11 -0.59 -16.09
C SER A 151 2.06 -1.47 -15.28
N TYR A 152 2.26 -1.15 -14.00
CA TYR A 152 3.16 -1.84 -13.07
C TYR A 152 2.86 -1.40 -11.63
N SER A 153 3.24 -2.21 -10.65
CA SER A 153 3.41 -1.89 -9.21
C SER A 153 4.09 -3.09 -8.51
N ASP A 154 4.43 -3.02 -7.23
CA ASP A 154 5.24 -4.04 -6.54
C ASP A 154 4.61 -5.43 -6.59
N ILE A 155 3.27 -5.52 -6.52
CA ILE A 155 2.57 -6.81 -6.53
C ILE A 155 2.84 -7.63 -7.79
N ALA A 156 3.16 -6.99 -8.92
CA ALA A 156 3.52 -7.68 -10.16
C ALA A 156 4.82 -8.51 -10.05
N ASP A 157 5.70 -8.15 -9.10
CA ASP A 157 6.99 -8.82 -8.89
C ASP A 157 6.98 -9.78 -7.68
N LEU A 158 5.87 -9.89 -6.95
CA LEU A 158 5.75 -10.83 -5.82
C LEU A 158 5.70 -12.28 -6.32
N PRO A 159 6.54 -13.19 -5.81
CA PRO A 159 6.48 -14.62 -6.15
C PRO A 159 5.31 -15.32 -5.44
N THR A 160 4.08 -15.03 -5.86
CA THR A 160 2.84 -15.50 -5.21
C THR A 160 1.88 -16.16 -6.20
N THR A 161 1.00 -17.00 -5.66
CA THR A 161 -0.20 -17.49 -6.36
C THR A 161 -1.49 -16.86 -5.82
N ALA A 162 -1.41 -16.11 -4.72
CA ALA A 162 -2.55 -15.41 -4.15
C ALA A 162 -3.05 -14.32 -5.12
N CYS A 163 -4.36 -14.08 -5.16
CA CYS A 163 -4.84 -12.90 -5.87
C CYS A 163 -4.37 -11.61 -5.19
N CYS A 164 -4.00 -10.62 -5.99
CA CYS A 164 -3.49 -9.33 -5.56
C CYS A 164 -4.34 -8.20 -6.14
N PHE A 165 -4.37 -7.07 -5.44
CA PHE A 165 -4.94 -5.84 -5.97
C PHE A 165 -4.30 -4.61 -5.36
N ASN A 166 -4.12 -3.56 -6.16
CA ASN A 166 -3.65 -2.26 -5.75
C ASN A 166 -4.81 -1.28 -5.68
N LEU A 167 -5.07 -0.80 -4.47
CA LEU A 167 -6.23 0.00 -4.11
C LEU A 167 -5.92 1.49 -4.16
N GLY A 168 -6.75 2.24 -4.89
CA GLY A 168 -6.75 3.69 -4.84
C GLY A 168 -7.03 4.20 -3.44
N ILE A 169 -6.10 4.97 -2.86
CA ILE A 169 -6.18 5.50 -1.48
C ILE A 169 -6.40 7.02 -1.41
N GLY A 170 -6.81 7.63 -2.52
CA GLY A 170 -7.32 9.00 -2.54
C GLY A 170 -6.26 10.09 -2.55
N TYR A 171 -4.97 9.77 -2.74
CA TYR A 171 -4.05 10.80 -3.24
C TYR A 171 -4.36 11.12 -4.70
N GLN A 172 -3.90 12.28 -5.14
CA GLN A 172 -4.12 12.88 -6.46
C GLN A 172 -2.83 13.54 -6.94
N HIS A 173 -2.65 13.59 -8.26
CA HIS A 173 -1.49 14.14 -8.95
C HIS A 173 -0.18 13.44 -8.52
N ALA A 174 -0.11 12.12 -8.69
CA ALA A 174 1.09 11.33 -8.47
C ALA A 174 2.33 12.00 -9.11
N HIS A 175 3.48 11.83 -8.47
CA HIS A 175 4.78 12.38 -8.92
C HIS A 175 4.85 13.90 -9.10
N SER A 176 3.91 14.66 -8.52
CA SER A 176 3.88 16.12 -8.61
C SER A 176 4.23 16.84 -7.30
N LYS A 177 4.63 18.11 -7.40
CA LYS A 177 4.81 19.01 -6.26
C LYS A 177 3.49 19.50 -5.66
N ASP A 178 2.42 19.37 -6.42
CA ASP A 178 1.07 19.77 -6.04
C ASP A 178 0.19 18.55 -5.70
N SER A 179 0.80 17.40 -5.41
CA SER A 179 0.09 16.22 -4.93
C SER A 179 -0.64 16.47 -3.62
N TYR A 180 -1.82 15.87 -3.50
CA TYR A 180 -2.66 16.01 -2.31
C TYR A 180 -3.50 14.76 -2.06
N VAL A 181 -3.86 14.56 -0.81
CA VAL A 181 -4.85 13.56 -0.37
C VAL A 181 -6.22 14.24 -0.31
N ASP A 182 -7.20 13.71 -1.03
CA ASP A 182 -8.61 14.03 -0.81
C ASP A 182 -9.11 13.23 0.40
N LEU A 183 -9.41 13.92 1.49
CA LEU A 183 -9.78 13.29 2.76
C LEU A 183 -11.14 12.60 2.71
N LYS A 184 -12.04 13.00 1.79
CA LYS A 184 -13.32 12.34 1.59
C LYS A 184 -13.11 11.00 0.87
N ILE A 185 -12.26 10.99 -0.17
CA ILE A 185 -11.94 9.75 -0.91
C ILE A 185 -11.21 8.79 0.01
N LEU A 186 -10.12 9.22 0.66
CA LEU A 186 -9.37 8.37 1.60
C LEU A 186 -10.31 7.76 2.65
N LYS A 187 -11.18 8.57 3.28
CA LYS A 187 -12.14 8.07 4.26
C LYS A 187 -13.06 7.00 3.67
N SER A 188 -13.66 7.27 2.51
CA SER A 188 -14.56 6.34 1.82
C SER A 188 -13.85 5.03 1.46
N GLN A 189 -12.61 5.11 0.95
CA GLN A 189 -11.83 3.94 0.57
C GLN A 189 -11.47 3.07 1.78
N ILE A 190 -11.06 3.68 2.89
CA ILE A 190 -10.80 2.95 4.14
C ILE A 190 -12.09 2.31 4.67
N GLU A 191 -13.22 3.02 4.67
CA GLU A 191 -14.51 2.45 5.12
C GLU A 191 -14.93 1.25 4.26
N LYS A 192 -14.82 1.35 2.93
CA LYS A 192 -15.10 0.21 2.02
C LYS A 192 -14.13 -0.95 2.26
N PHE A 193 -12.84 -0.66 2.41
CA PHE A 193 -11.82 -1.68 2.63
C PHE A 193 -12.04 -2.44 3.93
N MET A 194 -12.44 -1.77 5.01
CA MET A 194 -12.77 -2.43 6.27
C MET A 194 -13.92 -3.43 6.11
N VAL A 195 -14.97 -3.07 5.35
CA VAL A 195 -16.10 -3.99 5.05
C VAL A 195 -15.66 -5.15 4.16
N PHE A 196 -14.77 -4.90 3.19
CA PHE A 196 -14.19 -5.95 2.36
C PHE A 196 -13.36 -6.92 3.21
N TYR A 197 -12.45 -6.40 4.04
CA TYR A 197 -11.58 -7.19 4.91
C TYR A 197 -12.40 -8.06 5.87
N GLU A 198 -13.37 -7.48 6.56
CA GLU A 198 -14.25 -8.23 7.49
C GLU A 198 -14.92 -9.42 6.81
N LYS A 199 -15.31 -9.27 5.54
CA LYS A 199 -16.04 -10.29 4.80
C LYS A 199 -15.15 -11.37 4.17
N TYR A 200 -13.92 -11.02 3.79
CA TYR A 200 -13.09 -11.88 2.94
C TYR A 200 -11.71 -12.23 3.54
N SER A 201 -11.36 -11.78 4.74
CA SER A 201 -10.05 -12.07 5.37
C SER A 201 -9.78 -13.56 5.55
N THR A 202 -10.82 -14.39 5.67
CA THR A 202 -10.72 -15.85 5.80
C THR A 202 -10.94 -16.61 4.48
N VAL A 203 -11.07 -15.90 3.35
CA VAL A 203 -11.37 -16.49 2.05
C VAL A 203 -10.09 -16.48 1.21
N LYS A 204 -9.63 -17.66 0.80
CA LYS A 204 -8.48 -17.79 -0.08
C LYS A 204 -8.88 -17.60 -1.54
N PHE A 205 -8.18 -16.70 -2.24
CA PHE A 205 -8.27 -16.49 -3.67
C PHE A 205 -6.92 -16.77 -4.32
N VAL A 206 -6.92 -17.51 -5.42
CA VAL A 206 -5.73 -17.92 -6.18
C VAL A 206 -5.88 -17.38 -7.60
N ALA A 207 -4.83 -16.73 -8.12
CA ALA A 207 -4.76 -16.17 -9.47
C ALA A 207 -4.58 -17.27 -10.53
#